data_AF-A0A367AZC9-F1
#
_entry.id   AF-A0A367AZC9-F1
#
_cell.length_a   1.000
_cell.length_b   1.000
_cell.length_c   1.000
_cell.angle_alpha   90.00
_cell.angle_beta   90.00
_cell.angle_gamma   90.00
#
_symmetry.space_group_name_H-M   'P 1'
#
loop_
_entity.id
_entity.type
_entity.pdbx_description
1 polymer ?
#
loop_
_entity_poly.entity_id
_entity_poly.type
_entity_poly.pdbx_seq_one_letter_code
_entity_poly.pdbx_strand_id
1 'polypeptide(L)'
;MGGAVGAGISIASSDPTQSEEYRALEQDLEAAEDRVQTMSDRAREVQSAAQEAVDEAAQRRAELDERAAEVAAREQAVTAVEQQIAANSITNGIWTVGVDVEPGTYRVSQPLTGYCYWAIYRTGSNGDDIIENDGPEGGFPTVTLSAGQDFENSGCGTFVKQ
;
A
#
# COMPACT_ATOMS: atom_id res chain seq x y z
N MET A 1 -77.73 -64.27 60.03
CA MET A 1 -76.80 -64.67 58.95
C MET A 1 -76.92 -63.65 57.83
N GLY A 2 -75.78 -63.13 57.34
CA GLY A 2 -75.63 -62.28 56.14
C GLY A 2 -76.04 -60.81 56.32
N GLY A 3 -75.21 -59.78 56.16
CA GLY A 3 -73.91 -59.64 55.50
C GLY A 3 -74.07 -58.97 54.14
N ALA A 4 -73.61 -57.73 53.99
CA ALA A 4 -73.05 -57.17 52.75
C ALA A 4 -72.64 -55.69 52.98
N VAL A 5 -71.38 -55.48 53.31
CA VAL A 5 -70.71 -54.17 53.22
C VAL A 5 -70.26 -54.03 51.76
N GLY A 6 -70.89 -53.14 51.00
CA GLY A 6 -70.47 -52.79 49.65
C GLY A 6 -69.32 -51.78 49.70
N ALA A 7 -68.09 -52.24 49.49
CA ALA A 7 -66.95 -51.37 49.29
C ALA A 7 -66.94 -50.89 47.84
N GLY A 8 -67.31 -49.63 47.63
CA GLY A 8 -67.10 -48.95 46.35
C GLY A 8 -65.61 -48.71 46.13
N ILE A 9 -65.05 -49.27 45.06
CA ILE A 9 -63.69 -48.96 44.61
C ILE A 9 -63.75 -47.64 43.85
N SER A 10 -63.37 -46.57 44.52
CA SER A 10 -63.09 -45.28 43.88
C SER A 10 -61.78 -45.41 43.13
N ILE A 11 -61.83 -45.60 41.80
CA ILE A 11 -60.64 -45.42 40.96
C ILE A 11 -60.41 -43.92 40.90
N ALA A 12 -59.56 -43.40 41.77
CA ALA A 12 -59.05 -42.05 41.65
C ALA A 12 -58.25 -42.00 40.34
N SER A 13 -58.74 -41.25 39.36
CA SER A 13 -57.91 -40.87 38.21
C SER A 13 -56.79 -39.99 38.75
N SER A 14 -55.63 -40.59 39.03
CA SER A 14 -54.45 -39.85 39.47
C SER A 14 -54.06 -38.88 38.36
N ASP A 15 -54.06 -37.59 38.67
CA ASP A 15 -53.59 -36.54 37.78
C ASP A 15 -52.13 -36.84 37.39
N PRO A 16 -51.85 -37.13 36.11
CA PRO A 16 -50.51 -37.52 35.67
C PRO A 16 -49.47 -36.43 35.90
N THR A 17 -49.89 -35.16 36.06
CA THR A 17 -49.01 -34.03 36.37
C THR A 17 -48.42 -34.07 37.78
N GLN A 18 -48.99 -34.90 38.68
CA GLN A 18 -48.50 -35.08 40.05
C GLN A 18 -47.42 -36.16 40.17
N SER A 19 -47.11 -36.89 39.09
CA SER A 19 -46.09 -37.94 39.09
C SER A 19 -44.68 -37.35 39.18
N GLU A 20 -43.74 -38.08 39.80
CA GLU A 20 -42.34 -37.65 39.91
C GLU A 20 -41.67 -37.52 38.53
N GLU A 21 -41.98 -38.42 37.60
CA GLU A 21 -41.46 -38.41 36.23
C GLU A 21 -41.91 -37.15 35.46
N TYR A 22 -43.18 -36.76 35.60
CA TYR A 22 -43.70 -35.56 34.94
C TYR A 22 -43.03 -34.28 35.47
N ARG A 23 -42.86 -34.16 36.80
CA ARG A 23 -42.18 -33.00 37.40
C ARG A 23 -40.69 -32.93 37.03
N ALA A 24 -40.01 -34.09 36.96
CA ALA A 24 -38.62 -34.14 36.51
C ALA A 24 -38.51 -33.67 35.04
N LEU A 25 -39.45 -34.09 34.19
CA LEU A 25 -39.49 -33.67 32.79
C LEU A 25 -39.78 -32.17 32.64
N GLU A 26 -40.66 -31.58 33.46
CA GLU A 26 -40.89 -30.13 33.47
C GLU A 26 -39.64 -29.34 33.86
N GLN A 27 -38.89 -29.81 34.87
CA GLN A 27 -37.61 -29.20 35.27
C GLN A 27 -36.55 -29.30 34.16
N ASP A 28 -36.47 -30.44 33.48
CA ASP A 28 -35.56 -30.63 32.35
C ASP A 28 -35.94 -29.76 31.15
N LEU A 29 -37.24 -29.58 30.89
CA LEU A 29 -37.75 -28.69 29.84
C LEU A 29 -37.39 -27.24 30.15
N GLU A 30 -37.66 -26.75 31.37
CA GLU A 30 -37.30 -25.40 31.81
C GLU A 30 -35.78 -25.16 31.68
N ALA A 31 -34.97 -26.12 32.14
CA ALA A 31 -33.52 -26.05 31.99
C ALA A 31 -33.05 -26.07 30.52
N ALA A 32 -33.77 -26.78 29.64
CA ALA A 32 -33.48 -26.80 28.21
C ALA A 32 -33.88 -25.47 27.54
N GLU A 33 -35.02 -24.89 27.90
CA GLU A 33 -35.50 -23.60 27.42
C GLU A 33 -34.53 -22.47 27.83
N ASP A 34 -34.09 -22.46 29.09
CA ASP A 34 -33.08 -21.51 29.59
C ASP A 34 -31.75 -21.61 28.83
N ARG A 35 -31.30 -22.84 28.54
CA ARG A 35 -30.10 -23.08 27.73
C ARG A 35 -30.27 -22.56 26.30
N VAL A 36 -31.42 -22.83 25.67
CA VAL A 36 -31.72 -22.34 24.31
C VAL A 36 -31.76 -20.82 24.29
N GLN A 37 -32.40 -20.19 25.28
CA GLN A 37 -32.47 -18.73 25.39
C GLN A 37 -31.08 -18.13 25.56
N THR A 38 -30.27 -18.67 26.48
CA THR A 38 -28.88 -18.23 26.71
C THR A 38 -28.03 -18.38 25.43
N MET A 39 -28.15 -19.50 24.72
CA MET A 39 -27.45 -19.70 23.44
C MET A 39 -27.93 -18.72 22.38
N SER A 40 -29.23 -18.45 22.31
CA SER A 40 -29.82 -17.48 21.37
C SER A 40 -29.29 -16.07 21.61
N ASP A 41 -29.21 -15.65 22.88
CA ASP A 41 -28.70 -14.33 23.26
C ASP A 41 -27.21 -14.20 22.95
N ARG A 42 -26.41 -15.22 23.28
CA ARG A 42 -24.99 -15.27 22.90
C ARG A 42 -24.79 -15.25 21.39
N ALA A 43 -25.62 -15.97 20.63
CA ALA A 43 -25.54 -15.97 19.17
C ALA A 43 -25.84 -14.57 18.59
N ARG A 44 -26.82 -13.85 19.14
CA ARG A 44 -27.11 -12.46 18.76
C ARG A 44 -25.96 -11.51 19.09
N GLU A 45 -25.37 -11.64 20.28
CA GLU A 45 -24.23 -10.84 20.71
C GLU A 45 -23.02 -11.06 19.78
N VAL A 46 -22.67 -12.31 19.51
CA VAL A 46 -21.60 -12.67 18.58
C VAL A 46 -21.90 -12.18 17.17
N GLN A 47 -23.15 -12.28 16.71
CA GLN A 47 -23.55 -11.78 15.40
C GLN A 47 -23.40 -10.26 15.30
N SER A 48 -23.78 -9.51 16.34
CA SER A 48 -23.60 -8.06 16.40
C SER A 48 -22.13 -7.68 16.38
N ALA A 49 -21.32 -8.30 17.23
CA ALA A 49 -19.88 -8.05 17.29
C ALA A 49 -19.17 -8.43 15.98
N ALA A 50 -19.59 -9.53 15.33
CA ALA A 50 -19.07 -9.92 14.03
C ALA A 50 -19.41 -8.90 12.94
N GLN A 51 -20.63 -8.36 12.95
CA GLN A 51 -21.04 -7.33 12.00
C GLN A 51 -20.23 -6.03 12.19
N GLU A 52 -20.07 -5.58 13.43
CA GLU A 52 -19.23 -4.42 13.76
C GLU A 52 -17.78 -4.62 13.30
N ALA A 53 -17.20 -5.80 13.56
CA ALA A 53 -15.85 -6.12 13.11
C ALA A 53 -15.70 -6.13 11.58
N VAL A 54 -16.74 -6.60 10.85
CA VAL A 54 -16.77 -6.57 9.38
C VAL A 54 -16.84 -5.14 8.86
N ASP A 55 -17.68 -4.29 9.47
CA ASP A 55 -17.83 -2.90 9.05
C ASP A 55 -16.55 -2.09 9.31
N GLU A 56 -15.92 -2.30 10.47
CA GLU A 56 -14.61 -1.71 10.76
C GLU A 56 -13.52 -2.20 9.79
N ALA A 57 -13.50 -3.49 9.46
CA ALA A 57 -12.54 -4.03 8.51
C ALA A 57 -12.74 -3.45 7.11
N ALA A 58 -14.00 -3.24 6.70
CA ALA A 58 -14.33 -2.58 5.44
C ALA A 58 -13.86 -1.12 5.41
N GLN A 59 -14.06 -0.37 6.50
CA GLN A 59 -13.56 1.01 6.62
C GLN A 59 -12.04 1.07 6.53
N ARG A 60 -11.33 0.26 7.33
CA ARG A 60 -9.86 0.19 7.28
C ARG A 60 -9.37 -0.21 5.89
N ARG A 61 -10.07 -1.12 5.21
CA ARG A 61 -9.70 -1.51 3.84
C ARG A 61 -9.84 -0.34 2.87
N ALA A 62 -10.93 0.42 2.94
CA ALA A 62 -11.13 1.60 2.11
C ALA A 62 -10.05 2.66 2.35
N GLU A 63 -9.70 2.94 3.61
CA GLU A 63 -8.62 3.87 3.96
C GLU A 63 -7.25 3.41 3.44
N LEU A 64 -6.96 2.11 3.50
CA LEU A 64 -5.72 1.55 2.96
C LEU A 64 -5.68 1.64 1.44
N ASP A 65 -6.79 1.41 0.76
CA ASP A 65 -6.89 1.51 -0.69
C ASP A 65 -6.71 2.98 -1.15
N GLU A 66 -7.25 3.95 -0.42
CA GLU A 66 -7.03 5.39 -0.66
C GLU A 66 -5.55 5.76 -0.49
N ARG A 67 -4.94 5.37 0.64
CA ARG A 67 -3.51 5.62 0.89
C ARG A 67 -2.61 4.97 -0.14
N ALA A 68 -2.94 3.75 -0.58
CA ALA A 68 -2.19 3.07 -1.62
C ALA A 68 -2.25 3.84 -2.96
N ALA A 69 -3.41 4.39 -3.30
CA ALA A 69 -3.57 5.24 -4.49
C ALA A 69 -2.75 6.54 -4.38
N GLU A 70 -2.75 7.20 -3.22
CA GLU A 70 -1.95 8.40 -2.99
C GLU A 70 -0.44 8.13 -3.09
N VAL A 71 0.03 7.03 -2.50
CA VAL A 71 1.44 6.62 -2.58
C VAL A 71 1.82 6.34 -4.03
N ALA A 72 1.01 5.58 -4.77
CA ALA A 72 1.26 5.28 -6.17
C ALA A 72 1.34 6.57 -7.03
N ALA A 73 0.47 7.55 -6.78
CA ALA A 73 0.52 8.84 -7.48
C ALA A 73 1.80 9.62 -7.17
N ARG A 74 2.25 9.62 -5.90
CA ARG A 74 3.50 10.26 -5.49
C ARG A 74 4.72 9.58 -6.09
N GLU A 75 4.75 8.25 -6.13
CA GLU A 75 5.83 7.49 -6.76
C GLU A 75 5.95 7.82 -8.25
N GLN A 76 4.83 7.87 -8.98
CA GLN A 76 4.83 8.29 -10.38
C GLN A 76 5.35 9.72 -10.57
N ALA A 77 4.95 10.65 -9.69
CA ALA A 77 5.43 12.02 -9.73
C ALA A 77 6.94 12.11 -9.47
N VAL A 78 7.47 11.34 -8.50
CA VAL A 78 8.90 11.27 -8.22
C VAL A 78 9.66 10.69 -9.41
N THR A 79 9.19 9.59 -10.00
CA THR A 79 9.81 9.00 -11.20
C THR A 79 9.86 10.00 -12.36
N ALA A 80 8.79 10.76 -12.59
CA ALA A 80 8.78 11.79 -13.64
C ALA A 80 9.82 12.89 -13.37
N VAL A 81 9.95 13.33 -12.12
CA VAL A 81 10.98 14.31 -11.71
C VAL A 81 12.39 13.74 -11.85
N GLU A 82 12.63 12.49 -11.44
CA GLU A 82 13.91 11.81 -11.60
C GLU A 82 14.33 11.69 -13.06
N GLN A 83 13.40 11.32 -13.95
CA GLN A 83 13.63 11.28 -15.39
C GLN A 83 13.98 12.66 -15.95
N GLN A 84 13.27 13.70 -15.51
CA GLN A 84 13.56 15.07 -15.92
C GLN A 84 14.94 15.53 -15.41
N ILE A 85 15.32 15.18 -14.18
CA ILE A 85 16.65 15.50 -13.64
C ILE A 85 17.72 14.77 -14.43
N ALA A 86 17.54 13.48 -14.72
CA ALA A 86 18.49 12.68 -15.50
C ALA A 86 18.69 13.26 -16.90
N ALA A 87 17.61 13.62 -17.60
CA ALA A 87 17.69 14.19 -18.94
C ALA A 87 18.33 15.60 -18.96
N ASN A 88 18.32 16.31 -17.84
CA ASN A 88 18.82 17.69 -17.72
C ASN A 88 20.08 17.84 -16.87
N SER A 89 20.70 16.72 -16.46
CA SER A 89 21.92 16.70 -15.64
C SER A 89 22.96 15.80 -16.26
N ILE A 90 24.14 16.36 -16.51
CA ILE A 90 25.28 15.65 -17.08
C ILE A 90 26.33 15.51 -15.99
N THR A 91 26.59 14.28 -15.55
CA THR A 91 27.67 13.97 -14.60
C THR A 91 28.94 13.55 -15.36
N ASN A 92 29.98 13.07 -14.67
CA ASN A 92 31.20 12.64 -15.36
C ASN A 92 30.92 11.47 -16.31
N GLY A 93 31.54 11.49 -17.50
CA GLY A 93 31.35 10.46 -18.53
C GLY A 93 31.15 11.06 -19.92
N ILE A 94 30.77 10.20 -20.86
CA ILE A 94 30.42 10.58 -22.24
C ILE A 94 28.91 10.43 -22.39
N TRP A 95 28.26 11.44 -22.97
CA TRP A 95 26.81 11.57 -23.08
C TRP A 95 26.41 11.93 -24.50
N THR A 96 25.46 11.21 -25.07
CA THR A 96 24.93 11.51 -26.41
C THR A 96 23.75 12.47 -26.29
N VAL A 97 23.89 13.67 -26.84
CA VAL A 97 22.89 14.73 -26.76
C VAL A 97 21.70 14.40 -27.68
N GLY A 98 20.50 14.42 -27.11
CA GLY A 98 19.26 13.95 -27.73
C GLY A 98 18.96 12.46 -27.49
N VAL A 99 19.86 11.73 -26.82
CA VAL A 99 19.63 10.33 -26.42
C VAL A 99 19.71 10.19 -24.90
N ASP A 100 20.85 10.57 -24.31
CA ASP A 100 21.08 10.44 -22.86
C ASP A 100 20.66 11.70 -22.10
N VAL A 101 20.81 12.87 -22.73
CA VAL A 101 20.46 14.19 -22.18
C VAL A 101 19.83 15.08 -23.24
N GLU A 102 19.01 16.05 -22.84
CA GLU A 102 18.35 16.95 -23.80
C GLU A 102 19.33 17.95 -24.43
N PRO A 103 19.08 18.41 -25.67
CA PRO A 103 19.80 19.56 -26.21
C PRO A 103 19.48 20.83 -25.41
N GLY A 104 20.45 21.73 -25.28
CA GLY A 104 20.30 23.00 -24.56
C GLY A 104 21.59 23.56 -24.02
N THR A 105 21.47 24.63 -23.23
CA THR A 105 22.60 25.25 -22.53
C THR A 105 22.71 24.69 -21.13
N TYR A 106 23.90 24.23 -20.77
CA TYR A 106 24.20 23.64 -19.49
C TYR A 106 25.26 24.46 -18.77
N ARG A 107 25.14 24.57 -17.45
CA ARG A 107 26.11 25.24 -16.58
C ARG A 107 26.45 24.35 -15.41
N VAL A 108 27.71 24.33 -14.98
CA VAL A 108 28.09 23.57 -13.77
C VAL A 108 27.27 24.04 -12.56
N SER A 109 26.77 23.11 -11.77
CA SER A 109 25.88 23.39 -10.64
C SER A 109 26.59 24.01 -9.45
N GLN A 110 27.91 23.82 -9.35
CA GLN A 110 28.78 24.35 -8.31
C GLN A 110 30.02 24.98 -8.97
N PRO A 111 30.64 26.00 -8.34
CA PRO A 111 31.84 26.60 -8.90
C PRO A 111 32.97 25.57 -8.93
N LEU A 112 33.70 25.52 -10.04
CA LEU A 112 34.93 24.76 -10.13
C LEU A 112 35.97 25.33 -9.17
N THR A 113 36.69 24.44 -8.50
CA THR A 113 37.78 24.76 -7.56
C THR A 113 39.14 24.26 -8.04
N GLY A 114 39.21 23.73 -9.25
CA GLY A 114 40.42 23.25 -9.91
C GLY A 114 40.17 22.91 -11.37
N TYR A 115 41.20 22.40 -12.03
CA TYR A 115 41.14 21.97 -13.43
C TYR A 115 40.09 20.89 -13.65
N CYS A 116 39.28 21.06 -14.68
CA CYS A 116 38.49 20.00 -15.28
C CYS A 116 38.60 20.06 -16.79
N TYR A 117 38.10 19.04 -17.48
CA TYR A 117 38.05 19.01 -18.94
C TYR A 117 36.64 18.66 -19.43
N TRP A 118 36.21 19.33 -20.48
CA TRP A 118 35.03 18.93 -21.25
C TRP A 118 35.29 19.03 -22.75
N ALA A 119 34.57 18.22 -23.52
CA ALA A 119 34.66 18.24 -24.97
C ALA A 119 33.31 17.90 -25.61
N ILE A 120 33.07 18.47 -26.78
CA ILE A 120 31.96 18.19 -27.68
C ILE A 120 32.56 17.53 -28.91
N TYR A 121 32.05 16.37 -29.28
CA TYR A 121 32.48 15.59 -30.44
C TYR A 121 31.35 15.44 -31.44
N ARG A 122 31.70 15.14 -32.70
CA ARG A 122 30.73 14.60 -33.65
C ARG A 122 30.29 13.22 -33.18
N THR A 123 28.97 13.00 -33.05
CA THR A 123 28.45 11.70 -32.59
C THR A 123 28.94 10.54 -33.45
N GLY A 124 29.35 9.47 -32.78
CA GLY A 124 29.82 8.24 -33.42
C GLY A 124 31.25 8.32 -33.97
N SER A 125 31.96 9.43 -33.75
CA SER A 125 33.39 9.54 -34.03
C SER A 125 34.26 8.77 -33.04
N ASN A 126 33.69 8.31 -31.92
CA ASN A 126 34.41 7.66 -30.82
C ASN A 126 35.56 8.51 -30.24
N GLY A 127 35.41 9.83 -30.26
CA GLY A 127 36.39 10.77 -29.73
C GLY A 127 37.39 11.33 -30.77
N ASP A 128 37.32 10.88 -32.03
CA ASP A 128 38.29 11.29 -33.05
C ASP A 128 38.02 12.69 -33.65
N ASP A 129 36.78 13.19 -33.58
CA ASP A 129 36.37 14.47 -34.17
C ASP A 129 35.84 15.44 -33.12
N ILE A 130 36.74 16.23 -32.52
CA ILE A 130 36.43 17.29 -31.57
C ILE A 130 35.87 18.51 -32.31
N ILE A 131 34.66 18.90 -31.92
CA ILE A 131 34.01 20.14 -32.35
C ILE A 131 34.49 21.31 -31.49
N GLU A 132 34.51 21.13 -30.17
CA GLU A 132 34.91 22.15 -29.20
C GLU A 132 35.35 21.49 -27.90
N ASN A 133 36.31 22.08 -27.19
CA ASN A 133 36.74 21.62 -25.88
C ASN A 133 37.32 22.77 -25.05
N ASP A 134 37.37 22.60 -23.73
CA ASP A 134 38.06 23.53 -22.84
C ASP A 134 38.52 22.82 -21.56
N GLY A 135 39.51 23.43 -20.89
CA GLY A 135 40.13 22.95 -19.65
C GLY A 135 40.06 23.99 -18.53
N PRO A 136 38.86 24.42 -18.09
CA PRO A 136 38.74 25.51 -17.13
C PRO A 136 39.27 25.11 -15.75
N GLU A 137 39.94 26.05 -15.08
CA GLU A 137 40.50 25.85 -13.73
C GLU A 137 39.63 26.42 -12.60
N GLY A 138 38.52 27.08 -12.94
CA GLY A 138 37.65 27.73 -11.96
C GLY A 138 36.37 28.32 -12.55
N GLY A 139 35.50 28.81 -11.67
CA GLY A 139 34.28 29.53 -12.06
C GLY A 139 33.11 28.61 -12.42
N PHE A 140 32.23 29.08 -13.30
CA PHE A 140 31.04 28.32 -13.70
C PHE A 140 30.96 28.16 -15.23
N PRO A 141 31.75 27.24 -15.81
CA PRO A 141 31.68 26.96 -17.23
C PRO A 141 30.26 26.65 -17.69
N THR A 142 29.96 27.12 -18.90
CA THR A 142 28.67 26.96 -19.56
C THR A 142 28.92 26.44 -20.96
N VAL A 143 28.18 25.42 -21.37
CA VAL A 143 28.27 24.79 -22.68
C VAL A 143 26.90 24.82 -23.36
N THR A 144 26.86 24.91 -24.69
CA THR A 144 25.61 24.78 -25.45
C THR A 144 25.70 23.54 -26.33
N LEU A 145 24.78 22.62 -26.11
CA LEU A 145 24.76 21.30 -26.71
C LEU A 145 23.59 21.17 -27.68
N SER A 146 23.88 20.63 -28.87
CA SER A 146 22.91 20.35 -29.92
C SER A 146 22.71 18.85 -30.08
N ALA A 147 21.52 18.43 -30.50
CA ALA A 147 21.23 17.02 -30.72
C ALA A 147 22.18 16.41 -31.76
N GLY A 148 22.63 15.16 -31.52
CA GLY A 148 23.61 14.49 -32.37
C GLY A 148 25.06 14.91 -32.13
N GLN A 149 25.36 15.43 -30.93
CA GLN A 149 26.71 15.62 -30.41
C GLN A 149 26.98 14.62 -29.28
N ASP A 150 28.24 14.22 -29.11
CA ASP A 150 28.69 13.51 -27.91
C ASP A 150 29.41 14.50 -27.01
N PHE A 151 29.04 14.54 -25.73
CA PHE A 151 29.64 15.43 -24.74
C PHE A 151 30.41 14.62 -23.71
N GLU A 152 31.69 14.90 -23.57
CA GLU A 152 32.53 14.38 -22.50
C GLU A 152 32.62 15.38 -21.36
N ASN A 153 32.37 14.90 -20.15
CA ASN A 153 32.63 15.59 -18.91
C ASN A 153 33.65 14.81 -18.10
N SER A 154 34.85 15.37 -17.95
CA SER A 154 35.93 14.79 -17.18
C SER A 154 36.28 15.71 -16.01
N GLY A 155 35.52 15.55 -14.92
CA GLY A 155 35.81 16.15 -13.63
C GLY A 155 35.24 17.54 -13.41
N CYS A 156 34.36 18.06 -14.27
CA CYS A 156 33.77 19.39 -14.10
C CYS A 156 32.60 19.43 -13.12
N GLY A 157 32.32 18.33 -12.42
CA GLY A 157 31.14 18.19 -11.58
C GLY A 157 29.90 17.90 -12.41
N THR A 158 28.75 18.43 -12.01
CA THR A 158 27.48 18.22 -12.73
C THR A 158 27.11 19.47 -13.52
N PHE A 159 26.99 19.31 -14.83
CA PHE A 159 26.38 20.31 -15.70
C PHE A 159 24.86 20.16 -15.64
N VAL A 160 24.15 21.26 -15.35
CA VAL A 160 22.68 21.28 -15.27
C VAL A 160 22.14 22.24 -16.32
N LYS A 161 21.13 21.78 -17.06
CA LYS A 161 20.46 22.58 -18.10
C LYS A 161 19.83 23.83 -17.47
N GLN A 162 20.00 24.98 -18.13
CA GLN A 162 19.51 26.30 -17.68
C GLN A 162 18.11 26.62 -18.22
#